data_AF-A0A366EKJ8-F1
#
_entry.id   AF-A0A366EKJ8-F1
#
_cell.length_a   1.000
_cell.length_b   1.000
_cell.length_c   1.000
_cell.angle_alpha   90.00
_cell.angle_beta   90.00
_cell.angle_gamma   90.00
#
_symmetry.space_group_name_H-M   'P 1'
#
loop_
_entity.id
_entity.type
_entity.pdbx_description
1 polymer ?
#
loop_
_entity_poly.entity_id
_entity_poly.type
_entity_poly.pdbx_seq_one_letter_code
_entity_poly.pdbx_strand_id
1 'polypeptide(L)'
;MEPYELNKPLKISINVFLLSFIIAAWIMMFDDQPGNDSIGWMCLMAFWVFKSLYDGVISLKNGRKKSAILDFLLTFVALGVLIWGGMRYFT
;
A
#
# COMPACT_ATOMS: atom_id res chain seq x y z
N MET A 1 -0.71 -27.87 5.15
CA MET A 1 0.21 -26.97 4.43
C MET A 1 1.01 -26.25 5.50
N GLU A 2 2.33 -26.36 5.47
CA GLU A 2 3.22 -25.58 6.32
C GLU A 2 2.97 -24.08 6.07
N PRO A 3 2.99 -23.21 7.09
CA PRO A 3 2.86 -21.77 6.89
C PRO A 3 3.99 -21.27 6.00
N TYR A 4 3.67 -20.38 5.05
CA TYR A 4 4.70 -19.76 4.23
C TYR A 4 5.55 -18.86 5.15
N GLU A 5 6.85 -19.13 5.18
CA GLU A 5 7.83 -18.35 5.94
C GLU A 5 8.55 -17.42 4.97
N LEU A 6 8.41 -16.10 5.17
CA LEU A 6 9.17 -15.13 4.39
C LEU A 6 10.60 -15.03 4.93
N ASN A 7 11.58 -14.95 4.04
CA ASN A 7 12.96 -14.66 4.41
C ASN A 7 13.01 -13.39 5.28
N LYS A 8 13.65 -13.48 6.46
CA LYS A 8 13.86 -12.34 7.38
C LYS A 8 14.32 -11.05 6.68
N PRO A 9 15.37 -11.05 5.84
CA PRO A 9 15.81 -9.83 5.17
C PRO A 9 14.73 -9.24 4.25
N LEU A 10 14.00 -10.10 3.52
CA LEU A 10 12.93 -9.67 2.63
C LEU A 10 11.77 -9.03 3.40
N LYS A 11 11.39 -9.60 4.55
CA LYS A 11 10.39 -9.02 5.45
C LYS A 11 10.78 -7.62 5.93
N ILE A 12 12.05 -7.45 6.29
CA ILE A 12 12.59 -6.15 6.70
C ILE A 12 12.54 -5.16 5.54
N SER A 13 13.01 -5.55 4.35
CA SER A 13 12.99 -4.69 3.16
C SER A 13 11.58 -4.22 2.80
N ILE A 14 10.59 -5.11 2.85
CA ILE A 14 9.18 -4.76 2.57
C ILE A 14 8.66 -3.79 3.62
N ASN A 15 8.95 -4.01 4.91
CA ASN A 15 8.53 -3.09 5.97
C ASN A 15 9.19 -1.71 5.83
N VAL A 16 10.49 -1.64 5.49
CA VAL A 16 11.19 -0.37 5.24
C VAL A 16 10.60 0.35 4.04
N PHE A 17 10.32 -0.38 2.95
CA PHE A 17 9.66 0.17 1.77
C PHE A 17 8.28 0.75 2.10
N LEU A 18 7.44 0.00 2.83
CA LEU A 18 6.13 0.48 3.29
C LEU A 18 6.25 1.70 4.22
N LEU A 19 7.23 1.71 5.12
CA LEU A 19 7.47 2.85 6.02
C LEU A 19 7.84 4.11 5.23
N SER A 20 8.59 3.97 4.13
CA SER A 20 8.98 5.11 3.30
C SER A 20 7.77 5.86 2.72
N PHE A 21 6.68 5.17 2.37
CA PHE A 21 5.44 5.82 1.92
C PHE A 21 4.75 6.60 3.04
N ILE A 22 4.72 6.07 4.26
CA ILE A 22 4.13 6.77 5.41
C ILE A 22 4.92 8.05 5.70
N ILE A 23 6.25 7.97 5.68
CA ILE A 23 7.13 9.13 5.88
C ILE A 23 6.92 10.16 4.77
N ALA A 24 6.90 9.72 3.50
CA ALA A 24 6.65 10.61 2.37
C ALA A 24 5.29 11.30 2.45
N ALA A 25 4.23 10.55 2.81
CA ALA A 25 2.92 11.11 3.03
C ALA A 25 2.90 12.15 4.15
N TRP A 26 3.54 11.83 5.28
CA TRP A 26 3.64 12.75 6.42
C TRP A 26 4.34 14.06 6.04
N ILE A 27 5.49 13.96 5.38
CA ILE A 27 6.23 15.15 4.94
C ILE A 27 5.37 16.00 4.01
N MET A 28 4.68 15.38 3.04
CA MET A 28 3.91 16.11 2.02
C MET A 28 2.59 16.71 2.54
N MET A 29 1.93 16.08 3.52
CA MET A 29 0.66 16.56 4.07
C MET A 29 0.81 17.62 5.16
N PHE A 30 1.99 17.74 5.76
CA PHE A 30 2.27 18.70 6.84
C PHE A 30 3.31 19.75 6.41
N ASP A 31 3.60 19.85 5.12
CA ASP A 31 4.37 20.93 4.53
C ASP A 31 3.46 22.16 4.29
N ASP A 32 4.03 23.36 4.25
CA ASP A 32 3.30 24.62 4.10
C ASP A 32 2.74 24.82 2.67
N GLN A 33 2.97 23.87 1.77
CA GLN A 33 2.52 23.92 0.38
C GLN A 33 1.22 23.13 0.18
N PRO A 34 0.06 23.79 0.04
CA PRO A 34 -1.24 23.11 -0.09
C PRO A 34 -1.39 22.27 -1.38
N GLY A 35 -0.49 22.42 -2.36
CA GLY A 35 -0.42 21.53 -3.52
C GLY A 35 0.15 20.14 -3.20
N ASN A 36 0.94 20.00 -2.14
CA ASN A 36 1.59 18.75 -1.76
C ASN A 36 0.66 17.80 -1.02
N ASP A 37 -0.46 18.29 -0.46
CA ASP A 37 -1.47 17.46 0.20
C ASP A 37 -2.01 16.36 -0.72
N SER A 38 -2.20 16.67 -2.00
CA SER A 38 -2.65 15.68 -3.00
C SER A 38 -1.62 14.58 -3.20
N ILE A 39 -0.33 14.93 -3.25
CA ILE A 39 0.78 13.97 -3.37
C ILE A 39 0.87 13.12 -2.10
N GLY A 40 0.71 13.73 -0.92
CA GLY A 40 0.69 13.02 0.35
C GLY A 40 -0.43 11.97 0.41
N TRP A 41 -1.64 12.34 -0.03
CA TRP A 41 -2.75 11.40 -0.17
C TRP A 41 -2.47 10.26 -1.16
N MET A 42 -1.84 10.56 -2.30
CA MET A 42 -1.44 9.53 -3.26
C MET A 42 -0.40 8.57 -2.67
N CYS A 43 0.56 9.07 -1.89
CA CYS A 43 1.54 8.24 -1.17
C CYS A 43 0.87 7.30 -0.16
N LEU A 44 -0.14 7.77 0.59
CA LEU A 44 -0.92 6.91 1.49
C LEU A 44 -1.71 5.84 0.73
N MET A 45 -2.31 6.17 -0.41
CA MET A 45 -3.02 5.19 -1.23
C MET A 45 -2.06 4.16 -1.82
N ALA A 46 -0.87 4.57 -2.25
CA ALA A 46 0.16 3.66 -2.71
C ALA A 46 0.59 2.69 -1.59
N PHE A 47 0.78 3.19 -0.36
CA PHE A 47 1.03 2.36 0.82
C PHE A 47 -0.04 1.27 0.98
N TRP A 48 -1.33 1.66 0.91
CA TRP A 48 -2.43 0.71 1.04
C TRP A 48 -2.48 -0.32 -0.07
N VAL A 49 -2.17 0.05 -1.32
CA VAL A 49 -2.06 -0.89 -2.45
C VAL A 49 -0.97 -1.92 -2.17
N PHE A 50 0.26 -1.50 -1.87
CA PHE A 50 1.38 -2.42 -1.66
C PHE A 50 1.19 -3.29 -0.42
N LYS A 51 0.68 -2.72 0.68
CA LYS A 51 0.42 -3.46 1.91
C LYS A 51 -0.64 -4.54 1.72
N SER A 52 -1.80 -4.18 1.16
CA SER A 52 -2.88 -5.12 0.93
C SER A 52 -2.50 -6.20 -0.08
N LEU A 53 -1.74 -5.85 -1.12
CA LEU A 53 -1.23 -6.83 -2.08
C LEU A 53 -0.28 -7.83 -1.40
N TYR A 54 0.64 -7.34 -0.57
CA TYR A 54 1.56 -8.18 0.20
C TYR A 54 0.81 -9.10 1.16
N ASP A 55 -0.09 -8.56 1.97
CA ASP A 55 -0.91 -9.33 2.92
C ASP A 55 -1.80 -10.36 2.21
N GLY A 56 -2.35 -10.02 1.04
CA GLY A 56 -3.14 -10.91 0.20
C GLY A 56 -2.33 -12.09 -0.36
N VAL A 57 -1.12 -11.84 -0.87
CA VAL A 57 -0.20 -12.90 -1.34
C VAL A 57 0.18 -13.84 -0.19
N ILE A 58 0.45 -13.29 0.99
CA ILE A 58 0.76 -14.04 2.21
C ILE A 58 -0.42 -14.91 2.63
N SER A 59 -1.60 -14.31 2.70
CA SER A 59 -2.83 -15.00 3.07
C SER A 59 -3.15 -16.13 2.08
N LEU A 60 -2.92 -15.91 0.78
CA LEU A 60 -3.08 -16.93 -0.25
C LEU A 60 -2.09 -18.08 -0.07
N LYS A 61 -0.80 -17.78 0.14
CA LYS A 61 0.24 -18.79 0.40
C LYS A 61 -0.01 -19.59 1.68
N ASN A 62 -0.62 -18.99 2.69
CA ASN A 62 -1.04 -19.65 3.93
C ASN A 62 -2.38 -20.40 3.82
N GLY A 63 -3.00 -20.45 2.64
CA GLY A 63 -4.31 -21.10 2.44
C GLY A 63 -5.50 -20.34 3.07
N ARG A 64 -5.31 -19.11 3.56
CA ARG A 64 -6.35 -18.26 4.16
C ARG A 64 -7.15 -17.52 3.09
N LYS A 65 -8.00 -18.26 2.36
CA LYS A 65 -8.76 -17.74 1.20
C LYS A 65 -9.63 -16.53 1.53
N LYS A 66 -10.32 -16.51 2.67
CA LYS A 66 -11.22 -15.39 3.05
C LYS A 66 -10.46 -14.07 3.23
N SER A 67 -9.36 -14.10 3.98
CA SER A 67 -8.51 -12.92 4.18
C SER A 67 -7.89 -12.47 2.86
N ALA A 68 -7.36 -13.42 2.06
CA ALA A 68 -6.77 -13.08 0.77
C ALA A 68 -7.76 -12.36 -0.17
N ILE A 69 -9.02 -12.79 -0.22
CA ILE A 69 -10.05 -12.12 -1.04
C ILE A 69 -10.27 -10.68 -0.56
N LEU A 70 -10.35 -10.46 0.75
CA LEU A 70 -10.54 -9.13 1.33
C LEU A 70 -9.33 -8.22 1.06
N ASP A 71 -8.13 -8.77 1.21
CA ASP A 71 -6.87 -8.06 0.95
C ASP A 71 -6.78 -7.66 -0.53
N PHE A 72 -7.08 -8.57 -1.47
CA PHE A 72 -7.10 -8.24 -2.90
C PHE A 72 -8.20 -7.25 -3.27
N LEU A 73 -9.40 -7.36 -2.68
CA LEU A 73 -10.47 -6.38 -2.87
C LEU A 73 -9.99 -4.98 -2.46
N LEU A 74 -9.34 -4.89 -1.30
CA LEU A 74 -8.75 -3.65 -0.82
C LEU A 74 -7.68 -3.13 -1.78
N THR A 75 -6.84 -4.00 -2.35
CA THR A 75 -5.86 -3.62 -3.37
C THR A 75 -6.53 -2.99 -4.59
N PHE A 76 -7.58 -3.62 -5.12
CA PHE A 76 -8.28 -3.09 -6.30
C PHE A 76 -8.97 -1.76 -6.02
N VAL A 77 -9.62 -1.62 -4.86
CA VAL A 77 -10.26 -0.35 -4.45
C VAL A 77 -9.21 0.75 -4.29
N ALA A 78 -8.13 0.50 -3.55
CA ALA A 78 -7.07 1.47 -3.33
C ALA A 78 -6.38 1.87 -4.64
N LEU A 79 -6.16 0.91 -5.55
CA LEU A 79 -5.59 1.17 -6.87
C LEU A 79 -6.54 2.03 -7.73
N GLY A 80 -7.84 1.75 -7.70
CA GLY A 80 -8.85 2.56 -8.39
C GLY A 80 -8.87 4.00 -7.90
N VAL A 81 -8.82 4.20 -6.58
CA VAL A 81 -8.73 5.54 -5.96
C VAL A 81 -7.43 6.24 -6.34
N LEU A 82 -6.31 5.51 -6.38
CA LEU A 82 -5.01 6.06 -6.77
C LEU A 82 -4.99 6.51 -8.23
N ILE A 83 -5.54 5.71 -9.15
CA ILE A 83 -5.67 6.07 -10.57
C ILE A 83 -6.59 7.28 -10.72
N TRP A 84 -7.73 7.29 -10.04
CA TRP A 84 -8.66 8.42 -10.09
C TRP A 84 -8.05 9.72 -9.55
N GLY A 85 -7.36 9.66 -8.41
CA GLY A 85 -6.64 10.78 -7.83
C GLY A 85 -5.52 11.28 -8.76
N GLY A 86 -4.77 10.36 -9.36
CA GLY A 86 -3.73 10.67 -10.34
C GLY A 86 -4.30 11.41 -11.56
N MET A 87 -5.37 10.89 -12.16
CA MET A 87 -6.02 11.55 -13.31
C MET A 87 -6.47 12.98 -12.97
N ARG A 88 -7.04 13.19 -11.79
CA ARG A 88 -7.48 14.52 -11.33
C ARG A 88 -6.35 15.50 -11.05
N TYR A 89 -5.17 15.00 -10.69
CA TYR A 89 -4.00 15.85 -10.46
C TYR A 89 -3.34 16.28 -11.77
N PHE A 90 -3.34 15.42 -12.79
CA PHE A 90 -2.72 15.69 -14.09
C PHE A 90 -3.68 16.31 -15.14
N THR A 91 -4.97 16.43 -14.85
CA THR A 91 -6.00 17.03 -15.73
C THR A 91 -6.55 18.32 -15.13
#